data_AF-A0A662PU81-F1
#
_entry.id   AF-A0A662PU81-F1
#
_cell.length_a   1.000
_cell.length_b   1.000
_cell.length_c   1.000
_cell.angle_alpha   90.00
_cell.angle_beta   90.00
_cell.angle_gamma   90.00
#
_symmetry.space_group_name_H-M   'P 1'
#
loop_
_entity.id
_entity.type
_entity.pdbx_description
1 polymer ?
#
loop_
_entity_poly.entity_id
_entity_poly.type
_entity_poly.pdbx_seq_one_letter_code
_entity_poly.pdbx_strand_id
1 'polypeptide(L)'
;MVGESRKFEEINIIADLKDPEHRSWCPYCSEWVDRLHGGALYLYVKRGRLFALADMDHVFKDCRRGLIENIRFLYRMMVDLKTRGYRVFAVGKAYDDDLYAWVDGGGRDLEYDGLKVAVFKAPERVDYFERFGYGLQMVSLSLVYEALKGMEIGDV
;
A
#
# COMPACT_ATOMS: atom_id res chain seq x y z
N MET A 1 7.90 48.75 -13.91
CA MET A 1 7.26 47.46 -13.62
C MET A 1 8.27 46.37 -13.95
N VAL A 2 8.89 45.85 -12.89
CA VAL A 2 9.88 44.76 -12.86
C VAL A 2 9.35 43.91 -11.70
N GLY A 3 8.89 42.68 -11.86
CA GLY A 3 9.59 41.52 -12.40
C GLY A 3 9.88 40.61 -11.21
N GLU A 4 8.97 39.69 -10.88
CA GLU A 4 9.22 38.61 -9.91
C GLU A 4 8.62 37.29 -10.41
N SER A 5 9.29 36.71 -11.39
CA SER A 5 9.25 35.26 -11.64
C SER A 5 10.36 34.61 -10.83
N ARG A 6 10.12 34.37 -9.53
CA ARG A 6 11.01 33.52 -8.70
C ARG A 6 10.21 32.87 -7.60
N LYS A 7 9.81 31.60 -7.81
CA LYS A 7 9.58 30.59 -6.74
C LYS A 7 9.17 29.19 -7.22
N PHE A 8 9.50 28.79 -8.45
CA PHE A 8 9.24 27.41 -8.90
C PHE A 8 10.49 26.50 -8.90
N GLU A 9 11.70 27.06 -8.78
CA GLU A 9 12.94 26.28 -8.86
C GLU A 9 13.41 25.67 -7.52
N GLU A 10 12.91 26.13 -6.36
CA GLU A 10 13.31 25.60 -5.04
C GLU A 10 12.61 24.29 -4.64
N ILE A 11 11.53 23.89 -5.33
CA ILE A 11 10.74 22.71 -4.96
C ILE A 11 11.46 21.39 -5.31
N ASN A 12 12.44 21.43 -6.23
CA ASN A 12 13.14 20.23 -6.70
C ASN A 12 14.26 19.73 -5.77
N ILE A 13 14.59 20.46 -4.69
CA ILE A 13 15.74 20.11 -3.83
C ILE A 13 15.29 19.38 -2.53
N ILE A 14 14.01 19.47 -2.14
CA ILE A 14 13.54 18.95 -0.84
C ILE A 14 13.04 17.49 -0.95
N ALA A 15 12.77 16.97 -2.14
CA ALA A 15 12.21 15.63 -2.32
C ALA A 15 13.15 14.46 -1.94
N ASP A 16 14.47 14.71 -1.84
CA ASP A 16 15.48 13.67 -1.60
C ASP A 16 16.22 13.79 -0.26
N LEU A 17 15.83 14.73 0.61
CA LEU A 17 16.27 14.72 2.00
C LEU A 17 15.52 13.60 2.73
N LYS A 18 16.02 12.37 2.62
CA LYS A 18 15.59 11.25 3.44
C LYS A 18 15.91 11.57 4.90
N ASP A 19 14.89 12.01 5.63
CA ASP A 19 14.92 12.10 7.08
C ASP A 19 15.39 10.73 7.65
N PRO A 20 16.29 10.67 8.65
CA PRO A 20 16.57 9.43 9.38
C PRO A 20 15.29 8.75 9.94
N GLU A 21 14.19 9.47 10.12
CA GLU A 21 12.86 8.92 10.44
C GLU A 21 12.10 8.34 9.22
N HIS A 22 12.70 8.34 8.03
CA HIS A 22 12.10 7.94 6.74
C HIS A 22 10.88 8.75 6.30
N ARG A 23 10.67 9.92 6.91
CA ARG A 23 9.64 10.86 6.49
C ARG A 23 9.99 11.54 5.17
N SER A 24 9.02 11.64 4.29
CA SER A 24 9.10 12.32 3.01
C SER A 24 7.91 13.27 2.85
N TRP A 25 8.17 14.48 2.36
CA TRP A 25 7.10 15.41 2.03
C TRP A 25 6.40 14.96 0.75
N CYS A 26 5.09 14.69 0.81
CA CYS A 26 4.31 14.41 -0.38
C CYS A 26 3.79 15.72 -0.98
N PRO A 27 4.24 16.12 -2.19
CA PRO A 27 3.83 17.39 -2.81
C PRO A 27 2.37 17.39 -3.29
N TYR A 28 1.66 16.26 -3.21
CA TYR A 28 0.28 16.12 -3.69
C TYR A 28 -0.76 16.28 -2.57
N CYS A 29 -0.52 15.73 -1.39
CA CYS A 29 -1.37 15.96 -0.21
C CYS A 29 -0.84 17.10 0.67
N SER A 30 0.39 17.58 0.43
CA SER A 30 1.04 18.57 1.30
C SER A 30 1.15 18.09 2.75
N GLU A 31 1.45 16.80 2.93
CA GLU A 31 1.65 16.17 4.23
C GLU A 31 3.04 15.52 4.32
N TRP A 32 3.57 15.48 5.54
CA TRP A 32 4.69 14.61 5.86
C TRP A 32 4.18 13.19 5.93
N VAL A 33 4.65 12.36 5.00
CA VAL A 33 4.33 10.96 4.93
C VAL A 33 5.50 10.20 5.52
N ASP A 34 5.24 9.17 6.33
CA ASP A 34 6.28 8.22 6.72
C ASP A 34 6.67 7.38 5.48
N ARG A 35 6.77 6.05 5.62
CA ARG A 35 7.08 5.18 4.48
C ARG A 35 5.87 4.96 3.56
N LEU A 36 4.65 5.02 4.10
CA LEU A 36 3.39 4.81 3.39
C LEU A 36 2.42 5.94 3.69
N HIS A 37 1.50 6.21 2.76
CA HIS A 37 0.43 7.17 3.03
C HIS A 37 -0.52 6.60 4.07
N GLY A 38 -1.03 7.50 4.93
CA GLY A 38 -2.01 7.19 5.95
C GLY A 38 -3.25 6.51 5.38
N GLY A 39 -3.93 5.75 6.24
CA GLY A 39 -5.12 4.99 5.88
C GLY A 39 -4.88 3.50 5.72
N ALA A 40 -5.95 2.74 5.96
CA ALA A 40 -5.94 1.28 5.88
C ALA A 40 -6.16 0.81 4.44
N LEU A 41 -5.39 -0.19 4.03
CA LEU A 41 -5.46 -0.78 2.69
C LEU A 41 -5.14 -2.26 2.75
N TYR A 42 -6.01 -3.08 2.16
CA TYR A 42 -5.81 -4.52 1.97
C TYR A 42 -5.78 -4.87 0.49
N LEU A 43 -4.84 -5.71 0.09
CA LEU A 43 -4.70 -6.27 -1.24
C LEU A 43 -4.86 -7.80 -1.15
N TYR A 44 -5.77 -8.37 -1.94
CA TYR A 44 -6.12 -9.79 -1.83
C TYR A 44 -6.44 -10.43 -3.17
N VAL A 45 -6.29 -11.76 -3.24
CA VAL A 45 -6.58 -12.53 -4.45
C VAL A 45 -7.96 -13.18 -4.35
N LYS A 46 -8.78 -12.97 -5.39
CA LYS A 46 -10.09 -13.60 -5.54
C LYS A 46 -10.22 -14.13 -6.96
N ARG A 47 -10.33 -15.46 -7.11
CA ARG A 47 -10.47 -16.13 -8.41
C ARG A 47 -9.36 -15.75 -9.41
N GLY A 48 -8.10 -15.73 -8.95
CA GLY A 48 -6.93 -15.40 -9.77
C GLY A 48 -6.80 -13.93 -10.17
N ARG A 49 -7.54 -13.03 -9.50
CA ARG A 49 -7.47 -11.58 -9.74
C ARG A 49 -7.18 -10.85 -8.43
N LEU A 50 -6.41 -9.78 -8.51
CA LEU A 50 -6.14 -8.89 -7.39
C LEU A 50 -7.28 -7.89 -7.22
N PHE A 51 -7.68 -7.71 -5.97
CA PHE A 51 -8.64 -6.73 -5.50
C PHE A 51 -8.04 -5.95 -4.34
N ALA A 52 -8.52 -4.74 -4.13
CA ALA A 52 -8.13 -3.93 -2.98
C ALA A 52 -9.35 -3.41 -2.23
N LEU A 53 -9.25 -3.39 -0.91
CA LEU A 53 -10.15 -2.69 0.01
C LEU A 53 -9.37 -1.56 0.65
N ALA A 54 -9.87 -0.33 0.57
CA ALA A 54 -9.19 0.84 1.12
C ALA A 54 -10.14 1.72 1.91
N ASP A 55 -9.60 2.42 2.90
CA ASP A 55 -10.26 3.58 3.47
C ASP A 55 -10.17 4.72 2.44
N MET A 56 -11.18 4.85 1.59
CA MET A 56 -11.16 5.83 0.50
C MET A 56 -11.31 7.27 1.01
N ASP A 57 -11.90 7.47 2.18
CA ASP A 57 -12.12 8.80 2.76
C ASP A 57 -10.82 9.40 3.31
N HIS A 58 -9.82 8.57 3.56
CA HIS A 58 -8.49 8.99 4.01
C HIS A 58 -7.40 8.69 2.98
N VAL A 59 -7.29 7.47 2.45
CA VAL A 59 -6.22 7.10 1.49
C VAL A 59 -6.37 7.83 0.16
N PHE A 60 -7.60 7.95 -0.37
CA PHE A 60 -7.83 8.54 -1.70
C PHE A 60 -8.11 10.03 -1.67
N LYS A 61 -8.91 10.50 -0.69
CA LYS A 61 -9.25 11.91 -0.54
C LYS A 61 -8.01 12.77 -0.32
N ASP A 62 -7.05 12.26 0.44
CA ASP A 62 -5.83 12.98 0.74
C ASP A 62 -4.81 12.82 -0.40
N CYS A 63 -4.65 11.62 -0.98
CA CYS A 63 -3.75 11.44 -2.12
C CYS A 63 -4.01 10.21 -3.02
N ARG A 64 -4.54 10.40 -4.23
CA ARG A 64 -4.62 9.33 -5.25
C ARG A 64 -3.26 8.67 -5.54
N ARG A 65 -2.19 9.46 -5.57
CA ARG A 65 -0.83 8.93 -5.77
C ARG A 65 -0.41 8.05 -4.58
N GLY A 66 -0.76 8.46 -3.36
CA GLY A 66 -0.54 7.67 -2.15
C GLY A 66 -1.25 6.33 -2.18
N LEU A 67 -2.50 6.29 -2.64
CA LEU A 67 -3.19 5.00 -2.87
C LEU A 67 -2.42 4.10 -3.83
N ILE A 68 -1.96 4.64 -4.97
CA ILE A 68 -1.18 3.87 -5.96
C ILE A 68 0.12 3.35 -5.35
N GLU A 69 0.84 4.19 -4.61
CA GLU A 69 2.10 3.82 -3.97
C GLU A 69 1.90 2.75 -2.89
N ASN A 70 0.84 2.86 -2.08
CA ASN A 70 0.46 1.85 -1.10
C ASN A 70 0.10 0.51 -1.76
N ILE A 71 -0.70 0.52 -2.85
CA ILE A 71 -1.01 -0.71 -3.62
C ILE A 71 0.28 -1.35 -4.15
N ARG A 72 1.19 -0.57 -4.72
CA ARG A 72 2.47 -1.06 -5.25
C ARG A 72 3.35 -1.65 -4.16
N PHE A 73 3.42 -1.00 -2.99
CA PHE A 73 4.18 -1.50 -1.86
C PHE A 73 3.65 -2.86 -1.38
N LEU A 74 2.33 -2.94 -1.14
CA LEU A 74 1.69 -4.19 -0.73
C LEU A 74 1.84 -5.29 -1.79
N TYR A 75 1.75 -4.95 -3.08
CA TYR A 75 1.97 -5.92 -4.14
C TYR A 75 3.39 -6.49 -4.13
N ARG A 76 4.42 -5.65 -3.98
CA ARG A 76 5.81 -6.13 -3.84
C ARG A 76 5.98 -7.02 -2.63
N MET A 77 5.36 -6.68 -1.50
CA MET A 77 5.37 -7.53 -0.31
C MET A 77 4.70 -8.88 -0.58
N MET A 78 3.53 -8.89 -1.24
CA MET A 78 2.85 -10.14 -1.59
C MET A 78 3.73 -11.03 -2.48
N VAL A 79 4.39 -10.45 -3.49
CA VAL A 79 5.28 -11.19 -4.39
C VAL A 79 6.50 -11.71 -3.64
N ASP A 80 7.16 -10.90 -2.83
CA ASP A 80 8.32 -11.32 -2.03
C ASP A 80 7.96 -12.44 -1.03
N LEU A 81 6.81 -12.36 -0.37
CA LEU A 81 6.34 -13.45 0.49
C LEU A 81 6.05 -14.72 -0.32
N LYS A 82 5.44 -14.59 -1.51
CA LYS A 82 5.23 -15.74 -2.41
C LYS A 82 6.55 -16.37 -2.87
N THR A 83 7.55 -15.58 -3.23
CA THR A 83 8.88 -16.10 -3.65
C THR A 83 9.63 -16.76 -2.50
N ARG A 84 9.39 -16.33 -1.25
CA ARG A 84 9.86 -17.01 -0.03
C ARG A 84 9.11 -18.32 0.28
N GLY A 85 8.12 -18.71 -0.54
CA GLY A 85 7.40 -19.97 -0.42
C GLY A 85 6.10 -19.90 0.38
N TYR A 86 5.65 -18.70 0.79
CA TYR A 86 4.38 -18.54 1.47
C TYR A 86 3.21 -18.61 0.49
N ARG A 87 2.16 -19.36 0.85
CA ARG A 87 0.88 -19.36 0.12
C ARG A 87 0.03 -18.19 0.58
N VAL A 88 0.36 -16.99 0.09
CA VAL A 88 -0.27 -15.72 0.50
C VAL A 88 -1.62 -15.53 -0.18
N PHE A 89 -2.66 -15.33 0.63
CA PHE A 89 -4.01 -14.99 0.18
C PHE A 89 -4.22 -13.46 0.08
N ALA A 90 -3.75 -12.74 1.10
CA ALA A 90 -3.89 -11.29 1.19
C ALA A 90 -2.74 -10.66 1.97
N VAL A 91 -2.56 -9.37 1.78
CA VAL A 91 -1.67 -8.51 2.56
C VAL A 91 -2.37 -7.19 2.88
N GLY A 92 -1.91 -6.50 3.91
CA GLY A 92 -2.56 -5.28 4.36
C GLY A 92 -1.65 -4.35 5.14
N LYS A 93 -2.10 -3.11 5.29
CA LYS A 93 -1.59 -2.15 6.27
C LYS A 93 -2.73 -1.62 7.13
N ALA A 94 -2.43 -1.37 8.40
CA ALA A 94 -3.25 -0.52 9.27
C ALA A 94 -2.99 0.97 9.00
N TYR A 95 -3.65 1.82 9.77
CA TYR A 95 -3.54 3.27 9.65
C TYR A 95 -2.17 3.81 10.12
N ASP A 96 -1.57 3.14 11.11
CA ASP A 96 -0.29 3.40 11.78
C ASP A 96 0.88 2.59 11.18
N ASP A 97 0.73 2.14 9.94
CA ASP A 97 1.73 1.42 9.14
C ASP A 97 2.12 0.01 9.62
N ASP A 98 1.41 -0.55 10.60
CA ASP A 98 1.49 -1.99 10.89
C ASP A 98 1.10 -2.81 9.65
N LEU A 99 1.92 -3.82 9.31
CA LEU A 99 1.69 -4.68 8.15
C LEU A 99 1.08 -6.01 8.56
N TYR A 100 0.24 -6.55 7.66
CA TYR A 100 -0.45 -7.82 7.84
C TYR A 100 -0.28 -8.72 6.63
N ALA A 101 -0.19 -10.02 6.87
CA ALA A 101 -0.25 -11.05 5.82
C ALA A 101 -1.20 -12.16 6.23
N TRP A 102 -2.03 -12.61 5.29
CA TRP A 102 -2.90 -13.78 5.45
C TRP A 102 -2.35 -14.92 4.61
N VAL A 103 -1.87 -15.96 5.27
CA VAL A 103 -1.14 -17.08 4.66
C VAL A 103 -1.86 -18.39 4.93
N ASP A 104 -1.95 -19.28 3.93
CA ASP A 104 -2.53 -20.61 4.13
C ASP A 104 -1.67 -21.42 5.12
N GLY A 105 -2.32 -21.97 6.15
CA GLY A 105 -1.67 -22.61 7.29
C GLY A 105 -1.17 -21.64 8.39
N GLY A 106 -1.23 -20.33 8.15
CA GLY A 106 -0.70 -19.30 9.06
C GLY A 106 0.83 -19.21 9.02
N GLY A 107 1.43 -18.71 10.10
CA GLY A 107 2.88 -18.56 10.20
C GLY A 107 3.31 -17.84 11.47
N ARG A 108 4.61 -17.58 11.58
CA ARG A 108 5.17 -16.67 12.58
C ARG A 108 5.26 -15.28 11.97
N ASP A 109 5.25 -14.25 12.82
CA ASP A 109 5.48 -12.87 12.40
C ASP A 109 6.77 -12.74 11.61
N LEU A 110 6.73 -11.88 10.59
CA LEU A 110 7.79 -11.66 9.61
C LEU A 110 8.24 -10.21 9.64
N GLU A 111 9.24 -9.92 8.83
CA GLU A 111 9.68 -8.57 8.55
C GLU A 111 9.74 -8.36 7.04
N TYR A 112 9.29 -7.19 6.60
CA TYR A 112 9.39 -6.73 5.23
C TYR A 112 9.82 -5.27 5.20
N ASP A 113 10.93 -4.98 4.51
CA ASP A 113 11.50 -3.64 4.42
C ASP A 113 11.81 -3.01 5.80
N GLY A 114 12.09 -3.79 6.85
CA GLY A 114 12.28 -3.25 8.21
C GLY A 114 10.99 -2.98 9.00
N LEU A 115 9.83 -3.30 8.43
CA LEU A 115 8.53 -3.24 9.11
C LEU A 115 8.10 -4.64 9.55
N LYS A 116 7.55 -4.74 10.76
CA LYS A 116 6.95 -5.98 11.25
C LYS A 116 5.69 -6.31 10.47
N VAL A 117 5.54 -7.59 10.12
CA VAL A 117 4.39 -8.13 9.42
C VAL A 117 3.76 -9.18 10.32
N ALA A 118 2.60 -8.88 10.90
CA ALA A 118 1.84 -9.86 11.66
C ALA A 118 1.18 -10.86 10.69
N VAL A 119 1.39 -12.16 10.95
CA VAL A 119 0.93 -13.23 10.06
C VAL A 119 -0.30 -13.91 10.63
N PHE A 120 -1.39 -13.88 9.87
CA PHE A 120 -2.64 -14.55 10.18
C PHE A 120 -2.85 -15.76 9.28
N LYS A 121 -3.60 -16.73 9.80
CA LYS A 121 -4.12 -17.81 8.96
C LYS A 121 -5.13 -17.22 7.95
N ALA A 122 -4.96 -17.56 6.68
CA ALA A 122 -5.89 -17.17 5.63
C ALA A 122 -7.30 -17.72 5.92
N PRO A 123 -8.36 -16.93 5.69
CA PRO A 123 -9.72 -17.40 5.85
C PRO A 123 -10.06 -18.44 4.79
N GLU A 124 -10.89 -19.42 5.15
CA GLU A 124 -11.33 -20.48 4.21
C GLU A 124 -12.15 -19.93 3.04
N ARG A 125 -12.76 -18.75 3.22
CA ARG A 125 -13.58 -18.10 2.21
C ARG A 125 -13.32 -16.60 2.13
N VAL A 126 -13.32 -16.10 0.89
CA VAL A 126 -13.07 -14.67 0.58
C VAL A 126 -14.14 -13.74 1.16
N ASP A 127 -15.39 -14.18 1.28
CA ASP A 127 -16.46 -13.36 1.85
C ASP A 127 -16.28 -13.10 3.36
N TYR A 128 -15.55 -13.97 4.06
CA TYR A 128 -15.15 -13.69 5.44
C TYR A 128 -14.09 -12.60 5.50
N PHE A 129 -13.10 -12.63 4.60
CA PHE A 129 -12.10 -11.57 4.48
C PHE A 129 -12.74 -10.21 4.19
N GLU A 130 -13.65 -10.15 3.22
CA GLU A 130 -14.34 -8.93 2.81
C GLU A 130 -15.20 -8.35 3.95
N ARG A 131 -15.70 -9.18 4.88
CA ARG A 131 -16.40 -8.73 6.08
C ARG A 131 -15.48 -8.16 7.16
N PHE A 132 -14.24 -8.65 7.28
CA PHE A 132 -13.25 -8.09 8.21
C PHE A 132 -12.83 -6.67 7.83
N GLY A 133 -12.86 -6.34 6.53
CA GLY A 133 -12.65 -4.99 6.03
C GLY A 133 -13.82 -4.04 6.28
N TYR A 134 -14.59 -4.21 7.37
CA TYR A 134 -15.73 -3.35 7.69
C TYR A 134 -15.28 -1.89 7.79
N GLY A 135 -15.88 -1.02 6.99
CA GLY A 135 -15.48 0.39 6.87
C GLY A 135 -14.54 0.68 5.69
N LEU A 136 -13.94 -0.34 5.08
CA LEU A 136 -13.16 -0.19 3.84
C LEU A 136 -14.06 -0.34 2.61
N GLN A 137 -13.76 0.44 1.58
CA GLN A 137 -14.47 0.43 0.31
C GLN A 137 -13.66 -0.33 -0.74
N MET A 138 -14.34 -1.00 -1.67
CA MET A 138 -13.68 -1.67 -2.79
C MET A 138 -13.07 -0.63 -3.74
N VAL A 139 -11.76 -0.70 -3.92
CA VAL A 139 -11.06 0.12 -4.91
C VAL A 139 -11.43 -0.37 -6.31
N SER A 140 -11.66 0.56 -7.24
CA SER A 140 -11.99 0.20 -8.61
C SER A 140 -10.86 -0.63 -9.25
N LEU A 141 -11.25 -1.68 -9.98
CA LEU A 141 -10.28 -2.56 -10.65
C LEU A 141 -9.39 -1.79 -11.64
N SER A 142 -9.92 -0.75 -12.29
CA SER A 142 -9.13 0.10 -13.18
C SER A 142 -7.97 0.78 -12.45
N LEU A 143 -8.20 1.26 -11.23
CA LEU A 143 -7.16 1.90 -10.43
C LEU A 143 -6.14 0.89 -9.90
N VAL A 144 -6.58 -0.32 -9.52
CA VAL A 144 -5.67 -1.42 -9.16
C VAL A 144 -4.77 -1.77 -10.35
N TYR A 145 -5.32 -1.93 -11.55
CA TYR A 145 -4.53 -2.22 -12.75
C TYR A 145 -3.61 -1.07 -13.14
N GLU A 146 -4.03 0.18 -12.96
CA GLU A 146 -3.16 1.33 -13.17
C GLU A 146 -1.98 1.32 -12.19
N ALA A 147 -2.23 1.05 -10.91
CA ALA A 147 -1.18 0.97 -9.91
C ALA A 147 -0.15 -0.10 -10.26
N LEU A 148 -0.60 -1.25 -10.79
CA LEU A 148 0.27 -2.37 -11.13
C LEU A 148 0.86 -2.29 -12.55
N LYS A 149 0.49 -1.28 -13.34
CA LYS A 149 0.98 -1.12 -14.71
C LYS A 149 2.51 -0.95 -14.72
N GLY A 150 3.19 -1.78 -15.52
CA GLY A 150 4.64 -1.75 -15.67
C GLY A 150 5.41 -2.48 -14.58
N MET A 151 4.73 -3.17 -13.66
CA MET A 151 5.36 -4.10 -12.72
C MET A 151 5.40 -5.50 -13.35
N GLU A 152 6.44 -6.28 -13.06
CA GLU A 152 6.45 -7.71 -13.37
C GLU A 152 5.34 -8.36 -12.54
N ILE A 153 4.23 -8.71 -13.20
CA ILE A 153 3.14 -9.40 -12.53
C ILE A 153 3.57 -10.86 -12.39
N GLY A 154 4.17 -11.22 -11.26
CA GLY A 154 4.41 -12.61 -10.90
C GLY A 154 3.08 -13.37 -10.82
N ASP A 155 3.09 -14.69 -11.02
CA ASP A 155 1.88 -15.50 -11.04
C ASP A 155 0.99 -15.23 -9.80
N VAL A 156 -0.20 -14.68 -10.05
CA VAL A 156 -1.20 -14.30 -9.04
C VAL A 156 -2.02 -15.50 -8.62
#